data_AF-A0A5S3XXY8-F1
#
_entry.id   AF-A0A5S3XXY8-F1
#
_cell.length_a   1.000
_cell.length_b   1.000
_cell.length_c   1.000
_cell.angle_alpha   90.00
_cell.angle_beta   90.00
_cell.angle_gamma   90.00
#
_symmetry.space_group_name_H-M   'P 1'
#
loop_
_entity.id
_entity.type
_entity.pdbx_description
1 polymer ?
#
loop_
_entity_poly.entity_id
_entity_poly.type
_entity_poly.pdbx_seq_one_letter_code
_entity_poly.pdbx_strand_id
1 'polypeptide(L)' 'VEEHFGPGAGRLISLLYFFSIFPILLIYGVGLTITVDSFIVNQLNMGSPPRVVLSGILVAGMIAIM' A
#
# COMPACT_ATOMS: atom_id res chain seq x y z
N VAL A 1 -8.01 7.24 -23.63
CA VAL A 1 -6.63 6.88 -24.04
C VAL A 1 -6.64 6.07 -25.34
N GLU A 2 -7.51 5.08 -25.53
CA GLU A 2 -7.63 4.32 -26.79
C GLU A 2 -8.01 5.17 -28.02
N GLU A 3 -8.81 6.23 -27.86
CA GLU A 3 -9.24 7.09 -28.99
C GLU A 3 -8.17 8.06 -29.52
N HIS A 4 -7.03 8.21 -28.84
CA HIS A 4 -5.97 9.15 -29.25
C HIS A 4 -4.61 8.49 -29.54
N PHE A 5 -4.36 7.26 -29.05
CA PHE A 5 -3.05 6.62 -29.15
C PHE A 5 -3.05 5.29 -29.93
N GLY A 6 -4.21 4.84 -30.42
CA GLY A 6 -4.33 3.55 -31.11
C GLY A 6 -4.19 2.35 -30.15
N PRO A 7 -4.69 1.16 -30.56
CA PRO A 7 -4.84 0.01 -29.66
C PRO A 7 -3.50 -0.53 -29.11
N GLY A 8 -2.40 -0.37 -29.85
CA GLY A 8 -1.07 -0.81 -29.42
C GLY A 8 -0.46 0.05 -28.31
N ALA A 9 -0.50 1.38 -28.46
CA ALA A 9 0.08 2.28 -27.46
C ALA A 9 -0.81 2.45 -26.22
N GLY A 10 -2.14 2.33 -26.36
CA GLY A 10 -3.06 2.29 -25.22
C GLY A 10 -2.73 1.14 -24.25
N ARG A 11 -2.46 -0.06 -24.78
CA ARG A 11 -2.07 -1.22 -23.96
C ARG A 11 -0.74 -1.02 -23.24
N LEU A 12 0.25 -0.42 -23.91
CA LEU A 12 1.55 -0.12 -23.30
C LEU A 12 1.41 0.90 -22.15
N ILE A 13 0.62 1.96 -22.34
CA ILE A 13 0.38 2.98 -21.31
C ILE A 13 -0.32 2.37 -20.10
N SER A 14 -1.36 1.55 -20.29
CA SER A 14 -2.04 0.87 -19.17
C SER A 14 -1.10 -0.04 -18.38
N LEU A 15 -0.18 -0.72 -19.07
CA LEU A 15 0.80 -1.61 -18.45
C LEU A 15 1.85 -0.83 -17.63
N LEU A 16 2.33 0.30 -18.16
CA LEU A 16 3.18 1.24 -17.42
C LEU A 16 2.45 1.88 -16.23
N TYR A 17 1.16 2.18 -16.38
CA TYR A 17 0.30 2.68 -15.30
C TYR A 17 0.18 1.67 -14.17
N PHE A 18 -0.03 0.39 -14.52
CA PHE A 18 -0.07 -0.70 -13.56
C PHE A 18 1.27 -0.83 -12.80
N PHE A 19 2.39 -0.86 -13.52
CA PHE A 19 3.71 -0.92 -12.89
C PHE A 19 4.07 0.33 -12.08
N SER A 20 3.42 1.46 -12.32
CA SER A 20 3.65 2.66 -11.51
C SER A 20 2.81 2.60 -10.23
N ILE A 21 1.51 2.33 -10.34
CA ILE A 21 0.59 2.37 -9.19
C ILE A 21 0.79 1.18 -8.26
N PHE A 22 0.97 -0.02 -8.79
CA PHE A 22 1.02 -1.24 -7.97
C PHE A 22 2.17 -1.22 -6.96
N PRO A 23 3.44 -0.90 -7.33
CA PRO A 23 4.52 -0.77 -6.35
C PRO A 23 4.30 0.36 -5.34
N ILE A 24 3.70 1.49 -5.76
CA ILE A 24 3.38 2.60 -4.84
C ILE A 24 2.42 2.13 -3.74
N LEU A 25 1.37 1.40 -4.10
CA LEU A 25 0.42 0.83 -3.14
C LEU A 25 1.09 -0.15 -2.17
N LEU A 26 1.99 -1.01 -2.67
CA LEU A 26 2.74 -1.95 -1.81
C LEU A 26 3.62 -1.22 -0.80
N ILE A 27 4.37 -0.20 -1.25
CA ILE A 27 5.22 0.61 -0.36
C ILE A 27 4.37 1.31 0.70
N TYR A 28 3.20 1.82 0.32
CA TYR A 28 2.30 2.50 1.26
C TYR A 28 1.82 1.57 2.37
N GLY A 29 1.38 0.35 2.04
CA GLY A 29 0.97 -0.64 3.04
C GLY A 29 2.10 -1.08 3.97
N VAL A 30 3.30 -1.29 3.42
CA VAL A 30 4.49 -1.63 4.21
C VAL A 30 4.91 -0.45 5.11
N GLY A 31 4.92 0.77 4.57
CA GLY A 31 5.29 1.99 5.29
C GLY A 31 4.35 2.29 6.45
N LEU A 32 3.04 2.07 6.27
CA LEU A 32 2.04 2.22 7.34
C LEU A 32 2.32 1.26 8.49
N THR A 33 2.55 -0.02 8.18
CA THR A 33 2.88 -1.04 9.20
C THR A 33 4.16 -0.68 9.95
N ILE A 34 5.21 -0.22 9.25
CA ILE A 34 6.47 0.20 9.86
C ILE A 34 6.29 1.42 10.77
N THR A 35 5.50 2.40 10.34
CA THR A 35 5.29 3.64 11.09
C THR A 35 4.53 3.37 12.39
N VAL A 36 3.47 2.56 12.33
CA VAL A 36 2.69 2.19 13.51
C VAL A 36 3.51 1.30 14.45
N ASP A 37 4.27 0.34 13.93
CA ASP A 37 5.19 -0.47 14.75
C ASP A 37 6.21 0.43 15.48
N SER A 38 6.81 1.37 14.76
CA SER A 38 7.75 2.34 15.32
C SER A 38 7.11 3.23 16.39
N PHE A 39 5.85 3.61 16.20
CA PHE A 39 5.08 4.35 17.20
C PHE A 39 4.84 3.51 18.47
N ILE A 40 4.47 2.24 18.32
CA ILE A 40 4.25 1.31 19.44
C ILE A 40 5.54 1.12 20.25
N VAL A 41 6.66 0.91 19.56
CA VAL A 41 7.95 0.65 20.21
C VAL A 41 8.51 1.90 20.87
N ASN A 42 8.55 3.02 20.15
CA ASN A 42 9.25 4.22 20.61
C ASN A 42 8.38 5.16 21.44
N GLN A 43 7.06 5.25 21.15
CA GLN A 43 6.17 6.19 21.83
C GLN A 43 5.32 5.53 22.92
N LEU A 44 4.89 4.28 22.71
CA LEU A 44 4.12 3.54 23.72
C LEU A 44 5.01 2.69 24.63
N ASN A 45 6.31 2.60 24.32
CA ASN A 45 7.29 1.82 25.08
C ASN A 45 6.91 0.33 25.20
N MET A 46 6.16 -0.20 24.22
CA MET A 46 5.70 -1.59 24.16
C MET A 46 6.61 -2.42 23.24
N GLY A 47 6.55 -3.75 23.34
CA GLY A 47 7.25 -4.64 22.41
C GLY A 47 6.65 -4.60 20.99
N SER A 48 7.48 -4.85 19.97
CA SER A 48 7.03 -4.92 18.58
C SER A 48 6.06 -6.10 18.38
N PRO A 49 4.82 -5.86 17.94
CA PRO A 49 3.86 -6.92 17.67
C PRO A 49 4.21 -7.70 16.38
N PRO A 50 3.76 -8.96 16.24
CA PRO A 50 3.96 -9.72 15.01
C PRO A 50 3.40 -9.00 13.78
N ARG A 51 4.22 -8.83 12.74
CA ARG A 51 3.89 -8.02 11.54
C ARG A 51 2.59 -8.46 10.84
N VAL A 52 2.29 -9.76 10.81
CA VAL A 52 1.06 -10.30 10.22
C VAL A 52 -0.18 -9.83 10.97
N VAL A 53 -0.12 -9.84 12.32
CA VAL A 53 -1.22 -9.40 13.17
C VAL A 53 -1.39 -7.88 13.07
N LEU A 54 -0.29 -7.13 13.13
CA LEU A 54 -0.31 -5.67 13.04
C LEU A 54 -0.89 -5.21 11.69
N SER A 55 -0.38 -5.73 10.57
CA SER A 55 -0.88 -5.39 9.24
C SER A 55 -2.33 -5.83 9.03
N GLY A 56 -2.72 -7.01 9.53
CA GLY A 56 -4.11 -7.48 9.46
C GLY A 56 -5.09 -6.57 10.20
N ILE A 57 -4.75 -6.15 11.42
CA ILE A 57 -5.57 -5.21 12.21
C ILE A 57 -5.64 -3.84 11.53
N LEU A 58 -4.50 -3.34 11.02
CA LEU A 58 -4.47 -2.04 10.34
C LEU A 58 -5.32 -2.03 9.07
N VAL A 59 -5.23 -3.08 8.25
CA VAL A 59 -6.07 -3.21 7.04
C VAL A 59 -7.55 -3.31 7.42
N ALA A 60 -7.90 -4.14 8.41
CA ALA A 60 -9.29 -4.27 8.88
C ALA A 60 -9.83 -2.94 9.43
N GLY A 61 -9.01 -2.20 10.18
CA GLY A 61 -9.36 -0.88 10.71
C GLY A 61 -9.57 0.16 9.61
N MET A 62 -8.72 0.17 8.58
CA MET A 62 -8.91 1.05 7.43
C MET A 62 -10.19 0.73 6.65
N ILE A 63 -10.48 -0.56 6.42
CA ILE A 63 -11.71 -1.00 5.74
C ILE A 63 -12.95 -0.62 6.55
N ALA A 64 -12.91 -0.72 7.88
CA ALA A 64 -14.05 -0.41 8.74
C ALA A 64 -14.40 1.09 8.79
N ILE A 65 -13.43 1.97 8.48
CA ILE A 65 -13.61 3.43 8.48
C ILE A 65 -14.08 3.94 7.09
N MET A 66 -13.78 3.21 6.02
CA MET A 66 -14.19 3.52 4.64
C MET A 66 -15.68 3.22 4.43
#